data_AF-A0A7X0XA61-F1
#
_entry.id   AF-A0A7X0XA61-F1
#
_cell.length_a   1.000
_cell.length_b   1.000
_cell.length_c   1.000
_cell.angle_alpha   90.00
_cell.angle_beta   90.00
_cell.angle_gamma   90.00
#
_symmetry.space_group_name_H-M   'P 1'
#
loop_
_entity.id
_entity.type
_entity.pdbx_description
1 polymer ?
#
loop_
_entity_poly.entity_id
_entity_poly.type
_entity_poly.pdbx_seq_one_letter_code
_entity_poly.pdbx_strand_id
1 'polypeptide(L)'
;EYVKAIEPQERGAWHFHLLVKFPLMKKVYIPNSLYAAIWGHGIVNVKRPDRTDNIGAYFTSYLTNLEVEEGLTVEEEEEHVSELLQAPGARTVEVTKSDESKRVIKGGRLHLYPRGMQLYNKSKGIKMPLRKDSKWRKAVRKYGLKPQHLALRKSLLIEDVENEFQNVLIIEQYNRNVWKEDSILAKRQFYLERLEKAEKEGAETWYLAFMRYELDQIENKYARLEEIEELQQKNKELVRN
;
A
#
# COMPACT_ATOMS: atom_id res chain seq x y z
N GLU A 1 21.04 15.63 -0.96
CA GLU A 1 19.60 15.57 -0.63
C GLU A 1 19.31 14.25 0.07
N TYR A 2 18.35 14.20 1.00
CA TYR A 2 17.98 12.96 1.66
C TYR A 2 16.49 12.87 2.00
N VAL A 3 16.00 11.64 2.13
CA VAL A 3 14.78 11.27 2.86
C VAL A 3 15.18 10.28 3.94
N LYS A 4 14.72 10.49 5.18
CA LYS A 4 14.94 9.57 6.29
C LYS A 4 13.62 9.10 6.87
N ALA A 5 13.52 7.82 7.20
CA ALA A 5 12.47 7.27 8.04
C ALA A 5 13.11 6.74 9.32
N ILE A 6 12.41 6.95 10.43
CA ILE A 6 12.85 6.50 11.74
C ILE A 6 12.03 5.25 12.07
N GLU A 7 12.69 4.18 12.48
CA GLU A 7 12.08 2.89 12.79
C GLU A 7 12.44 2.50 14.24
N PRO A 8 11.46 2.46 15.17
CA PRO A 8 11.65 1.82 16.47
C PRO A 8 11.63 0.30 16.33
N GLN A 9 12.38 -0.36 17.22
CA GLN A 9 12.38 -1.80 17.39
C GLN A 9 11.93 -2.17 18.80
N GLU A 10 11.37 -3.38 18.97
CA GLU A 10 10.81 -3.86 20.24
C GLU A 10 11.86 -3.88 21.36
N ARG A 11 13.09 -4.31 21.05
CA ARG A 11 14.25 -4.20 21.95
C ARG A 11 14.67 -2.78 22.38
N GLY A 12 13.92 -1.74 22.00
CA GLY A 12 14.19 -0.34 22.34
C GLY A 12 15.26 0.36 21.49
N ALA A 13 15.76 -0.30 20.45
CA ALA A 13 16.73 0.28 19.53
C ALA A 13 16.05 1.12 18.44
N TRP A 14 16.76 2.14 17.96
CA TRP A 14 16.31 3.00 16.87
C TRP A 14 17.11 2.75 15.59
N HIS A 15 16.39 2.55 14.50
CA HIS A 15 16.94 2.35 13.17
C HIS A 15 16.58 3.54 12.28
N PHE A 16 17.52 3.93 11.41
CA PHE A 16 17.32 5.01 10.46
C PHE A 16 17.47 4.47 9.04
N HIS A 17 16.37 4.41 8.31
CA HIS A 17 16.40 4.20 6.87
C HIS A 17 16.68 5.54 6.21
N LEU A 18 17.74 5.64 5.41
CA LEU A 18 18.16 6.88 4.80
C LEU A 18 18.36 6.68 3.29
N LEU A 19 17.58 7.38 2.48
CA LEU A 19 17.80 7.48 1.05
C LEU A 19 18.54 8.78 0.77
N VAL A 20 19.80 8.66 0.31
CA VAL A 20 20.65 9.80 -0.02
C VAL A 20 20.76 9.95 -1.52
N LYS A 21 20.51 11.16 -2.01
CA LYS A 21 20.71 11.56 -3.40
C LYS A 21 21.79 12.62 -3.45
N PHE A 22 22.74 12.45 -4.37
CA PHE A 22 23.82 13.39 -4.67
C PHE A 22 23.52 14.09 -6.00
N PRO A 23 22.86 15.27 -6.01
CA PRO A 23 22.35 15.86 -7.24
C PRO A 23 23.44 16.26 -8.24
N LEU A 24 24.63 16.59 -7.74
CA LEU A 24 25.77 17.05 -8.54
C LEU A 24 26.71 15.90 -8.94
N MET A 25 26.40 14.66 -8.58
CA MET A 25 27.27 13.51 -8.84
C MET A 25 26.51 12.42 -9.58
N LYS A 26 27.10 11.91 -10.67
CA LYS A 26 26.51 10.81 -11.46
C LYS A 26 26.51 9.47 -10.71
N LYS A 27 27.57 9.22 -9.92
CA LYS A 27 27.74 8.02 -9.09
C LYS A 27 28.50 8.42 -7.84
N VAL A 28 28.16 7.76 -6.73
CA VAL A 28 28.83 7.89 -5.44
C VAL A 28 29.00 6.49 -4.87
N TYR A 29 30.15 6.25 -4.27
CA TYR A 29 30.43 5.08 -3.47
C TYR A 29 30.90 5.55 -2.10
N ILE A 30 30.35 4.95 -1.04
CA ILE A 30 30.71 5.25 0.34
C ILE A 30 31.05 3.92 1.01
N PRO A 31 32.29 3.72 1.48
CA PRO A 31 32.64 2.53 2.23
C PRO A 31 31.80 2.42 3.52
N ASN A 32 31.33 1.21 3.82
CA ASN A 32 30.59 0.95 5.07
C ASN A 32 31.40 1.31 6.31
N SER A 33 32.70 1.02 6.32
CA SER A 33 33.60 1.34 7.43
C SER A 33 33.67 2.84 7.72
N LEU A 34 33.74 3.67 6.67
CA LEU A 34 33.75 5.12 6.79
C LEU A 34 32.46 5.62 7.41
N TYR A 35 31.30 5.16 6.91
CA TYR A 35 30.01 5.62 7.41
C TYR A 35 29.71 5.09 8.81
N ALA A 36 30.13 3.86 9.14
CA ALA A 36 30.05 3.29 10.48
C ALA A 36 30.88 4.11 11.48
N ALA A 37 32.09 4.52 11.11
CA ALA A 37 32.93 5.39 11.94
C ALA A 37 32.28 6.77 12.19
N ILE A 38 31.61 7.35 11.18
CA ILE A 38 30.86 8.61 11.33
C ILE A 38 29.63 8.43 12.20
N TRP A 39 28.90 7.32 12.02
CA TRP A 39 27.66 7.05 12.73
C TRP A 39 27.89 6.80 14.22
N GLY A 40 28.93 6.04 14.58
CA GLY A 40 29.33 5.80 15.97
C GLY A 40 28.35 4.96 16.81
N HIS A 41 27.20 4.54 16.25
CA HIS A 41 26.13 3.85 16.99
C HIS A 41 25.76 2.50 16.37
N GLY A 42 26.46 1.43 16.72
CA GLY A 42 26.14 0.10 16.24
C GLY A 42 26.45 -0.09 14.75
N ILE A 43 25.52 -0.68 14.00
CA ILE A 43 25.79 -1.21 12.66
C ILE A 43 25.25 -0.27 11.58
N VAL A 44 26.02 -0.11 10.49
CA VAL A 44 25.59 0.57 9.27
C VAL A 44 25.59 -0.41 8.11
N ASN A 45 24.58 -0.30 7.24
CA ASN A 45 24.51 -1.04 5.98
C ASN A 45 24.21 -0.10 4.80
N VAL A 46 25.25 0.31 4.09
CA VAL A 46 25.17 1.14 2.88
C VAL A 46 25.00 0.23 1.66
N LYS A 47 23.83 0.33 1.02
CA LYS A 47 23.53 -0.36 -0.24
C LYS A 47 23.08 0.64 -1.31
N ARG A 48 23.47 0.37 -2.55
CA ARG A 48 22.90 1.06 -3.71
C ARG A 48 21.55 0.41 -4.02
N PRO A 49 20.44 1.16 -4.08
CA PRO A 49 19.18 0.62 -4.55
C PRO A 49 19.34 0.13 -5.99
N ASP A 50 18.98 -1.14 -6.23
CA ASP A 50 18.91 -1.69 -7.59
C ASP A 50 17.54 -1.38 -8.21
N ARG A 51 17.46 -1.37 -9.54
CA ARG A 51 16.37 -0.93 -10.44
C ARG A 51 14.93 -1.15 -9.92
N THR A 52 14.52 -0.37 -8.93
CA THR A 52 13.16 -0.38 -8.37
C THR A 52 12.50 0.97 -8.61
N ASP A 53 11.28 0.93 -9.13
CA ASP A 53 10.45 2.09 -9.40
C ASP A 53 9.60 2.51 -8.17
N ASN A 54 9.59 1.67 -7.13
CA ASN A 54 8.79 1.87 -5.93
C ASN A 54 9.63 1.89 -4.64
N ILE A 55 10.67 2.71 -4.63
CA ILE A 55 11.49 2.96 -3.42
C ILE A 55 10.61 3.42 -2.24
N GLY A 56 9.48 4.08 -2.49
CA GLY A 56 8.54 4.50 -1.46
C GLY A 56 7.89 3.35 -0.69
N ALA A 57 7.55 2.24 -1.37
CA ALA A 57 6.99 1.07 -0.70
C ALA A 57 7.97 0.44 0.29
N TYR A 58 9.27 0.40 -0.06
CA TYR A 58 10.34 -0.05 0.82
C TYR A 58 10.33 0.74 2.14
N PHE A 59 10.30 2.07 2.08
CA PHE A 59 10.23 2.90 3.29
C PHE A 59 8.94 2.69 4.08
N THR A 60 7.81 2.52 3.40
CA THR A 60 6.51 2.37 4.05
C THR A 60 6.45 1.08 4.89
N SER A 61 7.04 -0.03 4.42
CA SER A 61 7.04 -1.28 5.21
C SER A 61 7.79 -1.14 6.53
N TYR A 62 8.94 -0.45 6.57
CA TYR A 62 9.67 -0.22 7.82
C TYR A 62 8.95 0.73 8.76
N LEU A 63 8.10 1.62 8.25
CA LEU A 63 7.31 2.47 9.13
C LEU A 63 6.20 1.69 9.84
N THR A 64 5.64 0.65 9.22
CA THR A 64 4.39 0.04 9.69
C THR A 64 4.52 -1.39 10.20
N ASN A 65 5.35 -2.24 9.60
CA ASN A 65 5.27 -3.70 9.77
C ASN A 65 6.29 -4.25 10.75
N LEU A 66 5.86 -4.88 11.84
CA LEU A 66 6.75 -5.41 12.85
C LEU A 66 7.16 -6.85 12.51
N GLU A 67 8.46 -7.16 12.51
CA GLU A 67 8.95 -8.54 12.38
C GLU A 67 8.90 -9.20 13.76
N VAL A 68 8.37 -10.41 13.85
CA VAL A 68 8.29 -11.15 15.11
C VAL A 68 9.71 -11.57 15.51
N GLU A 69 10.08 -11.35 16.78
CA GLU A 69 11.43 -11.66 17.26
C GLU A 69 11.75 -13.17 17.18
N GLU A 70 12.97 -13.49 16.77
CA GLU A 70 13.48 -14.86 16.72
C GLU A 70 14.01 -15.30 18.09
N GLY A 71 13.86 -16.58 18.44
CA GLY A 71 14.43 -17.17 19.65
C GLY A 71 13.46 -17.41 20.81
N LEU A 72 12.16 -17.16 20.58
CA LEU A 72 11.07 -17.57 21.47
C LEU A 72 10.73 -19.05 21.26
N THR A 73 10.14 -19.69 22.27
CA THR A 73 9.42 -20.95 22.07
C THR A 73 8.15 -20.71 21.24
N VAL A 74 7.60 -21.78 20.65
CA VAL A 74 6.36 -21.69 19.83
C VAL A 74 5.20 -21.07 20.63
N GLU A 75 5.08 -21.42 21.92
CA GLU A 75 4.01 -20.92 22.79
C GLU A 75 4.18 -19.42 23.08
N GLU A 76 5.40 -18.99 23.44
CA GLU A 76 5.73 -17.59 23.69
C GLU A 76 5.56 -16.73 22.42
N GLU A 77 5.90 -17.27 21.25
CA GLU A 77 5.73 -16.57 19.98
C GLU A 77 4.26 -16.31 19.67
N GLU A 78 3.38 -17.31 19.85
CA GLU A 78 1.94 -17.13 19.61
C GLU A 78 1.28 -16.17 20.61
N GLU A 79 1.70 -16.20 21.88
CA GLU A 79 1.25 -15.24 22.89
C GLU A 79 1.65 -13.80 22.50
N HIS A 80 2.91 -13.60 22.15
CA HIS A 80 3.45 -12.30 21.74
C HIS A 80 2.75 -11.76 20.48
N VAL A 81 2.54 -12.62 19.48
CA VAL A 81 1.80 -12.26 18.26
C VAL A 81 0.36 -11.86 18.58
N SER A 82 -0.30 -12.58 19.48
CA SER A 82 -1.66 -12.27 19.92
C SER A 82 -1.74 -10.89 20.58
N GLU A 83 -0.81 -10.58 21.48
CA GLU A 83 -0.70 -9.26 22.12
C GLU A 83 -0.49 -8.15 21.09
N LEU A 84 0.48 -8.33 20.18
CA LEU A 84 0.80 -7.34 19.15
C LEU A 84 -0.35 -7.11 18.16
N LEU A 85 -1.20 -8.11 17.92
CA LEU A 85 -2.40 -7.96 17.08
C LEU A 85 -3.51 -7.12 17.74
N GLN A 86 -3.45 -6.93 19.05
CA GLN A 86 -4.32 -6.00 19.78
C GLN A 86 -3.80 -4.56 19.72
N ALA A 87 -2.53 -4.36 19.36
CA ALA A 87 -1.93 -3.03 19.28
C ALA A 87 -2.58 -2.16 18.19
N PRO A 88 -2.70 -0.84 18.42
CA PRO A 88 -3.27 0.08 17.44
C PRO A 88 -2.60 0.00 16.07
N GLY A 89 -3.39 -0.25 15.03
CA GLY A 89 -2.93 -0.32 13.64
C GLY A 89 -2.45 -1.70 13.18
N ALA A 90 -2.30 -2.68 14.08
CA ALA A 90 -2.03 -4.05 13.72
C ALA A 90 -3.24 -4.68 12.98
N ARG A 91 -2.97 -5.45 11.92
CA ARG A 91 -4.01 -5.98 11.02
C ARG A 91 -3.96 -7.49 10.84
N THR A 92 -2.83 -7.98 10.35
CA THR A 92 -2.67 -9.38 9.96
C THR A 92 -1.22 -9.81 10.14
N VAL A 93 -1.02 -11.11 10.29
CA VAL A 93 0.30 -11.73 10.25
C VAL A 93 0.52 -12.30 8.86
N GLU A 94 1.67 -12.01 8.26
CA GLU A 94 2.10 -12.58 6.99
C GLU A 94 3.51 -13.15 7.12
N VAL A 95 3.81 -14.21 6.39
CA VAL A 95 5.18 -14.70 6.22
C VAL A 95 5.90 -13.89 5.15
N THR A 96 7.22 -13.69 5.30
CA THR A 96 7.98 -12.97 4.26
C THR A 96 8.14 -13.85 3.02
N LYS A 97 8.07 -13.24 1.83
CA LYS A 97 8.30 -13.97 0.56
C LYS A 97 9.74 -14.47 0.40
N SER A 98 10.68 -13.81 1.05
CA SER A 98 12.11 -14.17 1.02
C SER A 98 12.45 -15.30 1.98
N ASP A 99 11.66 -15.44 3.04
CA ASP A 99 11.90 -16.38 4.12
C ASP A 99 10.57 -16.69 4.82
N GLU A 100 10.02 -17.87 4.54
CA GLU A 100 8.73 -18.29 5.07
C GLU A 100 8.76 -18.54 6.58
N SER A 101 9.94 -18.67 7.18
CA SER A 101 10.09 -18.77 8.64
C SER A 101 9.86 -17.43 9.35
N LYS A 102 9.96 -16.31 8.63
CA LYS A 102 9.83 -14.98 9.22
C LYS A 102 8.40 -14.47 9.13
N ARG A 103 7.78 -14.29 10.29
CA ARG A 103 6.45 -13.69 10.43
C ARG A 103 6.55 -12.18 10.61
N VAL A 104 5.60 -11.48 10.00
CA VAL A 104 5.52 -10.02 10.00
C VAL A 104 4.10 -9.59 10.30
N ILE A 105 3.93 -8.81 11.36
CA ILE A 105 2.66 -8.21 11.76
C ILE A 105 2.47 -6.89 11.00
N LYS A 106 1.53 -6.87 10.06
CA LYS A 106 1.22 -5.68 9.26
C LYS A 106 0.62 -4.58 10.12
N GLY A 107 1.28 -3.42 10.11
CA GLY A 107 0.85 -2.28 10.92
C GLY A 107 1.17 -2.38 12.41
N GLY A 108 1.78 -3.49 12.85
CA GLY A 108 2.10 -3.73 14.26
C GLY A 108 3.07 -2.72 14.86
N ARG A 109 3.86 -1.98 14.08
CA ARG A 109 4.88 -1.06 14.62
C ARG A 109 4.31 0.26 15.16
N LEU A 110 3.08 0.64 14.80
CA LEU A 110 2.59 2.00 15.05
C LEU A 110 2.58 2.38 16.54
N HIS A 111 2.30 1.42 17.43
CA HIS A 111 2.27 1.63 18.88
C HIS A 111 3.64 1.95 19.50
N LEU A 112 4.75 1.61 18.81
CA LEU A 112 6.11 1.88 19.29
C LEU A 112 6.55 3.35 19.08
N TYR A 113 5.80 4.12 18.29
CA TYR A 113 6.13 5.52 18.06
C TYR A 113 5.55 6.42 19.17
N PRO A 114 6.36 7.31 19.75
CA PRO A 114 5.85 8.37 20.60
C PRO A 114 4.78 9.20 19.89
N ARG A 115 3.73 9.59 20.62
CA ARG A 115 2.66 10.44 20.09
C ARG A 115 3.24 11.75 19.55
N GLY A 116 2.83 12.10 18.33
CA GLY A 116 3.28 13.33 17.65
C GLY A 116 4.66 13.24 17.00
N MET A 117 5.33 12.09 17.08
CA MET A 117 6.62 11.89 16.41
C MET A 117 6.49 11.97 14.89
N GLN A 118 7.44 12.66 14.27
CA GLN A 118 7.52 12.71 12.83
C GLN A 118 8.22 11.45 12.28
N LEU A 119 7.42 10.56 11.68
CA LEU A 119 7.87 9.26 11.15
C LEU A 119 8.96 9.37 10.08
N TYR A 120 8.88 10.39 9.22
CA TYR A 120 9.86 10.62 8.17
C TYR A 120 10.15 12.09 7.94
N ASN A 121 11.35 12.36 7.46
CA ASN A 121 11.87 13.70 7.22
C ASN A 121 12.61 13.76 5.88
N LYS A 122 12.72 14.95 5.31
CA LYS A 122 13.46 15.18 4.05
C LYS A 122 14.27 16.45 4.08
N SER A 123 15.35 16.49 3.30
CA SER A 123 16.11 17.72 3.06
C SER A 123 15.29 18.78 2.32
N LYS A 124 15.66 20.06 2.48
CA LYS A 124 14.97 21.22 1.88
C LYS A 124 14.86 21.16 0.34
N GLY A 125 15.85 20.59 -0.34
CA GLY A 125 15.88 20.50 -1.81
C GLY A 125 14.82 19.58 -2.42
N ILE A 126 14.33 18.59 -1.65
CA ILE A 126 13.29 17.68 -2.13
C ILE A 126 11.93 18.38 -2.03
N LYS A 127 11.26 18.61 -3.15
CA LYS A 127 9.93 19.24 -3.20
C LYS A 127 8.83 18.17 -3.16
N MET A 128 7.76 18.46 -2.43
CA MET A 128 6.58 17.59 -2.41
C MET A 128 5.83 17.69 -3.75
N PRO A 129 5.15 16.60 -4.18
CA PRO A 129 4.31 16.66 -5.37
C PRO A 129 3.17 17.66 -5.20
N LEU A 130 2.78 18.32 -6.29
CA LEU A 130 1.66 19.26 -6.29
C LEU A 130 0.35 18.52 -6.01
N ARG A 131 -0.42 19.04 -5.05
CA ARG A 131 -1.79 18.58 -4.76
C ARG A 131 -2.76 19.61 -5.33
N LYS A 132 -3.82 19.11 -5.99
CA LYS A 132 -4.85 19.96 -6.59
C LYS A 132 -6.21 19.30 -6.40
N ASP A 133 -7.13 20.05 -5.82
CA ASP A 133 -8.50 19.60 -5.67
C ASP A 133 -9.23 19.74 -7.00
N SER A 134 -9.96 18.70 -7.36
CA SER A 134 -10.74 18.66 -8.60
C SER A 134 -11.82 17.60 -8.49
N LYS A 135 -12.93 17.82 -9.19
CA LYS A 135 -13.88 16.74 -9.46
C LYS A 135 -13.19 15.63 -10.23
N TRP A 136 -13.48 14.38 -9.87
CA TRP A 136 -12.93 13.17 -10.47
C TRP A 136 -12.99 13.19 -12.01
N ARG A 137 -14.19 13.41 -12.57
CA ARG A 137 -14.41 13.47 -14.03
C ARG A 137 -13.50 14.47 -14.75
N LYS A 138 -13.21 15.62 -14.12
CA LYS A 138 -12.32 16.63 -14.68
C LYS A 138 -10.87 16.18 -14.65
N ALA A 139 -10.44 15.47 -13.59
CA ALA A 139 -9.10 14.91 -13.49
C ALA A 139 -8.87 13.81 -14.53
N VAL A 140 -9.82 12.88 -14.68
CA VAL A 140 -9.79 11.81 -15.71
C VAL A 140 -9.59 12.40 -17.09
N ARG A 141 -10.43 13.38 -17.48
CA ARG A 141 -10.34 14.04 -18.79
C ARG A 141 -9.03 14.80 -18.98
N LYS A 142 -8.58 15.55 -17.96
CA LYS A 142 -7.38 16.40 -18.05
C LYS A 142 -6.10 15.58 -18.18
N TYR A 143 -5.99 14.49 -17.42
CA TYR A 143 -4.76 13.71 -17.33
C TYR A 143 -4.78 12.43 -18.17
N GLY A 144 -5.92 12.10 -18.78
CA GLY A 144 -6.12 10.87 -19.55
C GLY A 144 -5.98 9.64 -18.67
N LEU A 145 -6.60 9.67 -17.48
CA LEU A 145 -6.56 8.53 -16.56
C LEU A 145 -7.36 7.38 -17.17
N LYS A 146 -6.71 6.24 -17.34
CA LYS A 146 -7.29 5.04 -17.94
C LYS A 146 -7.21 3.88 -16.95
N PRO A 147 -8.25 3.07 -16.76
CA PRO A 147 -8.23 1.88 -15.92
C PRO A 147 -7.09 0.91 -16.25
N GLN A 148 -6.67 0.80 -17.52
CA GLN A 148 -5.51 -0.01 -17.91
C GLN A 148 -4.23 0.49 -17.21
N HIS A 149 -4.12 1.79 -16.93
CA HIS A 149 -2.99 2.39 -16.23
C HIS A 149 -3.13 2.36 -14.70
N LEU A 150 -4.17 1.73 -14.16
CA LEU A 150 -4.40 1.69 -12.71
C LEU A 150 -3.39 0.77 -12.02
N ALA A 151 -2.45 1.38 -11.30
CA ALA A 151 -1.41 0.68 -10.56
C ALA A 151 -1.95 0.17 -9.21
N LEU A 152 -2.68 1.02 -8.50
CA LEU A 152 -3.24 0.76 -7.17
C LEU A 152 -4.65 1.33 -7.09
N ARG A 153 -5.56 0.58 -6.48
CA ARG A 153 -6.84 1.07 -5.97
C ARG A 153 -7.06 0.46 -4.59
N LYS A 154 -7.46 1.28 -3.63
CA LYS A 154 -7.87 0.83 -2.30
C LYS A 154 -9.02 1.69 -1.80
N SER A 155 -9.91 1.08 -1.03
CA SER A 155 -10.94 1.76 -0.24
C SER A 155 -10.47 1.87 1.20
N LEU A 156 -10.89 2.94 1.87
CA LEU A 156 -10.76 3.12 3.31
C LEU A 156 -12.12 3.53 3.83
N LEU A 157 -12.69 2.72 4.71
CA LEU A 157 -13.86 3.13 5.47
C LEU A 157 -13.40 4.04 6.62
N ILE A 158 -13.99 5.21 6.71
CA ILE A 158 -13.86 6.12 7.85
C ILE A 158 -15.21 6.16 8.52
N GLU A 159 -15.25 5.73 9.77
CA GLU A 159 -16.45 5.72 10.58
C GLU A 159 -16.19 6.46 11.90
N ASP A 160 -17.19 7.20 12.33
CA ASP A 160 -17.28 7.78 13.65
C ASP A 160 -18.63 7.32 14.22
N VAL A 161 -18.54 6.26 15.04
CA VAL A 161 -19.70 5.56 15.60
C VAL A 161 -20.47 6.45 16.57
N GLU A 162 -19.78 7.36 17.27
CA GLU A 162 -20.41 8.26 18.24
C GLU A 162 -21.27 9.31 17.54
N ASN A 163 -20.88 9.73 16.34
CA ASN A 163 -21.55 10.78 15.57
C ASN A 163 -22.31 10.26 14.33
N GLU A 164 -22.54 8.94 14.23
CA GLU A 164 -23.21 8.27 13.10
C GLU A 164 -22.64 8.66 11.72
N PHE A 165 -21.34 8.96 11.64
CA PHE A 165 -20.70 9.38 10.41
C PHE A 165 -20.00 8.20 9.74
N GLN A 166 -20.25 8.03 8.45
CA GLN A 166 -19.58 7.03 7.62
C GLN A 166 -19.16 7.65 6.29
N ASN A 167 -17.93 7.38 5.87
CA ASN A 167 -17.41 7.83 4.58
C ASN A 167 -16.42 6.82 4.00
N VAL A 168 -16.53 6.55 2.70
CA VAL A 168 -15.60 5.67 1.99
C VAL A 168 -14.65 6.48 1.12
N LEU A 169 -13.36 6.41 1.47
CA LEU A 169 -12.28 7.05 0.75
C LEU A 169 -11.69 6.09 -0.27
N ILE A 170 -11.88 6.38 -1.55
CA ILE A 170 -11.27 5.64 -2.65
C ILE A 170 -9.95 6.32 -3.04
N ILE A 171 -8.85 5.57 -2.97
CA ILE A 171 -7.51 6.04 -3.33
C ILE A 171 -7.04 5.26 -4.55
N GLU A 172 -6.75 5.98 -5.63
CA GLU A 172 -6.27 5.42 -6.88
C GLU A 172 -4.92 6.01 -7.28
N GLN A 173 -4.05 5.17 -7.85
CA GLN A 173 -2.79 5.59 -8.43
C GLN A 173 -2.70 5.08 -9.86
N TYR A 174 -2.39 6.00 -10.78
CA TYR A 174 -2.25 5.69 -12.21
C TYR A 174 -0.79 5.86 -12.62
N ASN A 175 -0.25 4.86 -13.32
CA ASN A 175 1.09 4.87 -13.89
C ASN A 175 1.01 4.50 -15.37
N ARG A 176 1.51 5.38 -16.25
CA ARG A 176 1.48 5.17 -17.70
C ARG A 176 2.31 3.98 -18.19
N ASN A 177 3.24 3.51 -17.37
CA ASN A 177 4.04 2.33 -17.66
C ASN A 177 3.34 1.03 -17.23
N VAL A 178 2.20 1.13 -16.53
CA VAL A 178 1.38 -0.02 -16.16
C VAL A 178 0.30 -0.21 -17.21
N TRP A 179 0.06 -1.46 -17.64
CA TRP A 179 -0.96 -1.80 -18.60
C TRP A 179 -1.68 -3.10 -18.19
N LYS A 180 -2.83 -2.96 -17.52
CA LYS A 180 -3.66 -4.05 -16.96
C LYS A 180 -5.01 -4.12 -17.67
N GLU A 181 -5.02 -4.64 -18.89
CA GLU A 181 -6.25 -4.86 -19.66
C GLU A 181 -7.20 -5.84 -18.97
N ASP A 182 -6.64 -6.82 -18.27
CA ASP A 182 -7.41 -7.83 -17.55
C ASP A 182 -8.02 -7.34 -16.24
N SER A 183 -7.72 -6.11 -15.81
CA SER A 183 -8.31 -5.57 -14.60
C SER A 183 -9.82 -5.42 -14.75
N ILE A 184 -10.55 -5.65 -13.66
CA ILE A 184 -12.01 -5.55 -13.61
C ILE A 184 -12.50 -4.20 -14.17
N LEU A 185 -11.83 -3.10 -13.80
CA LEU A 185 -12.21 -1.76 -14.26
C LEU A 185 -11.92 -1.53 -15.75
N ALA A 186 -10.83 -2.10 -16.28
CA ALA A 186 -10.54 -2.03 -17.70
C ALA A 186 -11.54 -2.85 -18.52
N LYS A 187 -11.86 -4.07 -18.08
CA LYS A 187 -12.88 -4.92 -18.69
C LYS A 187 -14.25 -4.25 -18.65
N ARG A 188 -14.65 -3.73 -17.49
CA ARG A 188 -15.91 -2.98 -17.33
C ARG A 188 -16.01 -1.82 -18.31
N GLN A 189 -14.97 -0.99 -18.39
CA GLN A 189 -14.96 0.14 -19.32
C GLN A 189 -15.05 -0.33 -20.78
N PHE A 190 -14.30 -1.38 -21.13
CA PHE A 190 -14.29 -1.94 -22.48
C PHE A 190 -15.69 -2.42 -22.93
N TYR A 191 -16.37 -3.21 -22.09
CA TYR A 191 -17.71 -3.71 -22.42
C TYR A 191 -18.74 -2.59 -22.44
N LEU A 192 -18.65 -1.61 -21.53
CA LEU A 192 -19.53 -0.46 -21.50
C LEU A 192 -19.40 0.40 -22.76
N GLU A 193 -18.18 0.77 -23.16
CA GLU A 193 -17.92 1.57 -24.37
C GLU A 193 -18.38 0.84 -25.64
N ARG A 194 -18.20 -0.48 -25.70
CA ARG A 194 -18.70 -1.29 -26.83
C ARG A 194 -20.20 -1.38 -26.85
N LEU A 195 -20.86 -1.57 -25.70
CA LEU A 195 -22.31 -1.58 -25.60
C LEU A 195 -22.89 -0.24 -26.06
N GLU A 196 -22.38 0.89 -25.55
CA GLU A 196 -22.82 2.23 -25.95
C GLU A 196 -22.66 2.47 -27.46
N LYS A 197 -21.57 1.97 -28.05
CA LYS A 197 -21.32 2.07 -29.49
C LYS A 197 -22.32 1.20 -30.28
N ALA A 198 -22.50 -0.04 -29.85
CA ALA A 198 -23.40 -1.00 -30.50
C ALA A 198 -24.85 -0.53 -30.49
N GLU A 199 -25.30 0.08 -29.38
CA GLU A 199 -26.63 0.67 -29.27
C GLU A 199 -26.81 1.85 -30.24
N LYS A 200 -25.79 2.71 -30.38
CA LYS A 200 -25.82 3.83 -31.34
C LYS A 200 -25.84 3.38 -32.78
N GLU A 201 -25.16 2.27 -33.09
CA GLU A 201 -25.06 1.71 -34.44
C GLU A 201 -26.24 0.80 -34.79
N GLY A 202 -27.17 0.57 -33.86
CA GLY A 202 -28.32 -0.31 -34.10
C GLY A 202 -27.92 -1.79 -34.28
N ALA A 203 -26.91 -2.24 -33.53
CA ALA A 203 -26.42 -3.61 -33.60
C ALA A 203 -27.50 -4.64 -33.24
N GLU A 204 -27.30 -5.88 -33.69
CA GLU A 204 -28.24 -6.99 -33.47
C GLU A 204 -28.48 -7.28 -31.98
N THR A 205 -29.71 -7.67 -31.64
CA THR A 205 -30.17 -7.87 -30.27
C THR A 205 -29.32 -8.88 -29.49
N TRP A 206 -28.86 -9.96 -30.14
CA TRP A 206 -28.02 -10.97 -29.47
C TRP A 206 -26.66 -10.41 -29.06
N TYR A 207 -26.10 -9.47 -29.84
CA TYR A 207 -24.82 -8.83 -29.52
C TYR A 207 -24.97 -7.87 -28.34
N LEU A 208 -26.06 -7.10 -28.31
CA LEU A 208 -26.39 -6.24 -27.16
C LEU A 208 -26.62 -7.07 -25.89
N ALA A 209 -27.34 -8.20 -26.00
CA ALA A 209 -27.58 -9.11 -24.89
C ALA A 209 -26.27 -9.74 -24.38
N PHE A 210 -25.38 -10.16 -25.28
CA PHE A 210 -24.05 -10.67 -24.93
C PHE A 210 -23.22 -9.63 -24.17
N MET A 211 -23.14 -8.39 -24.67
CA MET A 211 -22.38 -7.33 -24.02
C MET A 211 -22.94 -6.97 -22.63
N ARG A 212 -24.26 -6.95 -22.48
CA ARG A 212 -24.93 -6.74 -21.19
C ARG A 212 -24.65 -7.89 -20.22
N TYR A 213 -24.69 -9.13 -20.70
CA TYR A 213 -24.37 -10.30 -19.90
C TYR A 213 -22.93 -10.24 -19.36
N GLU A 214 -21.95 -9.95 -20.21
CA GLU A 214 -20.55 -9.81 -19.80
C GLU A 214 -20.37 -8.68 -18.76
N LEU A 215 -21.03 -7.54 -18.95
CA LEU A 215 -21.00 -6.43 -17.99
C LEU A 215 -21.60 -6.84 -16.64
N ASP A 216 -22.74 -7.52 -16.66
CA ASP A 216 -23.40 -8.04 -15.46
C ASP A 216 -22.55 -9.09 -14.74
N GLN A 217 -21.87 -10.00 -15.46
CA GLN A 217 -20.92 -10.93 -14.84
C GLN A 217 -19.77 -10.20 -14.14
N ILE A 218 -19.28 -9.10 -14.71
CA ILE A 218 -18.23 -8.26 -14.11
C ILE A 218 -18.74 -7.54 -12.86
N GLU A 219 -19.95 -7.00 -12.90
CA GLU A 219 -20.58 -6.30 -11.76
C GLU A 219 -20.95 -7.26 -10.64
N ASN A 220 -21.49 -8.44 -10.96
CA ASN A 220 -21.78 -9.50 -9.97
C ASN A 220 -20.52 -10.07 -9.33
N LYS A 221 -19.40 -10.16 -10.07
CA LYS A 221 -18.11 -10.51 -9.47
C LYS A 221 -17.68 -9.48 -8.42
N TYR A 222 -18.05 -8.22 -8.59
CA TYR A 222 -17.77 -7.16 -7.62
C TYR A 222 -18.57 -7.36 -6.34
N ALA A 223 -19.88 -7.60 -6.45
CA ALA A 223 -20.76 -7.88 -5.31
C ALA A 223 -20.28 -9.11 -4.51
N ARG A 224 -19.87 -10.18 -5.18
CA ARG A 224 -19.30 -11.37 -4.52
C ARG A 224 -17.99 -11.10 -3.79
N LEU A 225 -17.14 -10.22 -4.32
CA LEU A 225 -15.90 -9.82 -3.64
C LEU A 225 -16.19 -8.98 -2.39
N GLU A 226 -17.17 -8.08 -2.46
CA GLU A 226 -17.65 -7.31 -1.30
C GLU A 226 -18.22 -8.25 -0.22
N GLU A 227 -19.05 -9.23 -0.60
CA GLU A 227 -19.56 -10.25 0.34
C GLU A 227 -18.44 -11.08 0.99
N ILE A 228 -17.41 -11.46 0.24
CA ILE A 228 -16.24 -12.19 0.78
C ILE A 228 -15.47 -11.30 1.76
N GLU A 229 -15.24 -10.03 1.45
CA GLU A 229 -14.56 -9.08 2.34
C GLU A 229 -15.36 -8.87 3.64
N GLU A 230 -16.69 -8.74 3.56
CA GLU A 230 -17.58 -8.65 4.72
C GLU A 230 -17.55 -9.93 5.57
N LEU A 231 -17.57 -11.11 4.96
CA LEU A 231 -17.46 -12.39 5.67
C LEU A 231 -16.10 -12.54 6.35
N GLN A 232 -15.02 -12.12 5.70
CA GLN A 232 -13.68 -12.11 6.31
C GLN A 232 -13.60 -11.14 7.48
N GLN A 233 -14.30 -10.00 7.41
CA GLN A 233 -14.34 -9.03 8.51
C GLN A 233 -15.16 -9.56 9.70
N LYS A 234 -16.35 -10.13 9.45
CA LYS A 234 -17.18 -10.80 10.48
C LYS A 234 -16.45 -11.95 11.17
N ASN A 235 -15.73 -12.78 10.41
CA ASN A 235 -14.94 -13.87 10.99
C ASN A 235 -13.80 -13.35 11.87
N LYS A 236 -13.19 -12.20 11.56
CA LYS A 236 -12.18 -11.57 12.43
C LYS A 236 -12.78 -11.04 13.72
N GLU A 237 -14.02 -10.54 13.69
CA GLU A 237 -14.73 -10.08 14.88
C GLU A 237 -15.15 -11.25 15.78
N LEU A 238 -15.57 -12.38 15.19
CA LEU A 238 -15.90 -13.60 15.92
C LEU A 238 -14.69 -14.26 16.59
N VAL A 239 -13.49 -14.13 16.01
CA VAL A 239 -12.24 -14.65 16.60
C VAL A 239 -11.68 -13.71 17.69
N ARG A 240 -12.16 -12.46 17.78
CA ARG A 240 -11.78 -11.49 18.82
C ARG A 240 -12.63 -11.57 20.09
N ASN A 241 -13.76 -12.28 20.07
CA ASN A 241 -14.64 -12.54 21.22
C ASN A 241 -14.42 -13.96 21.75
#